data_AF-A0A9E1BG25-F1
#
_entry.id   AF-A0A9E1BG25-F1
#
_cell.length_a   1.000
_cell.length_b   1.000
_cell.length_c   1.000
_cell.angle_alpha   90.00
_cell.angle_beta   90.00
_cell.angle_gamma   90.00
#
_symmetry.space_group_name_H-M   'P 1'
#
loop_
_entity.id
_entity.type
_entity.pdbx_description
1 polymer ?
#
loop_
_entity_poly.entity_id
_entity_poly.type
_entity_poly.pdbx_seq_one_letter_code
_entity_poly.pdbx_strand_id
1 'polypeptide(L)' 'MKHQIGENLKLLRTGANLTQQQVADALGISRVNYTRYENNTVNPDFDTLVALADFFDVTLDFLFNRD' A
#
# COMPACT_ATOMS: atom_id res chain seq x y z
N MET A 1 -4.04 -15.94 -9.93
CA MET A 1 -5.02 -15.22 -9.08
C MET A 1 -4.60 -13.77 -9.01
N LYS A 2 -5.54 -12.81 -9.13
CA LYS A 2 -5.23 -11.40 -8.88
C LYS A 2 -5.35 -11.19 -7.37
N HIS A 3 -4.23 -11.01 -6.69
CA HIS A 3 -4.26 -10.56 -5.31
C HIS A 3 -4.48 -9.04 -5.31
N GLN A 4 -5.49 -8.56 -4.59
CA GLN A 4 -5.86 -7.16 -4.51
C GLN A 4 -5.55 -6.66 -3.10
N ILE A 5 -4.57 -5.77 -2.99
CA ILE A 5 -4.12 -5.19 -1.72
C ILE A 5 -4.67 -3.77 -1.51
N GLY A 6 -5.23 -3.16 -2.56
CA GLY A 6 -5.58 -1.74 -2.58
C GLY A 6 -6.59 -1.33 -1.51
N GLU A 7 -7.51 -2.21 -1.15
CA GLU A 7 -8.46 -1.99 -0.05
C GLU A 7 -7.75 -1.91 1.31
N ASN A 8 -6.79 -2.80 1.58
CA ASN A 8 -6.01 -2.80 2.82
C ASN A 8 -5.07 -1.59 2.88
N LEU A 9 -4.46 -1.19 1.77
CA LEU A 9 -3.65 0.04 1.71
C LEU A 9 -4.48 1.27 2.05
N LYS A 10 -5.69 1.37 1.49
CA LYS A 10 -6.62 2.47 1.78
C LYS A 10 -7.08 2.44 3.23
N LEU A 11 -7.38 1.26 3.77
CA LEU A 11 -7.76 1.07 5.17
C LEU A 11 -6.64 1.55 6.11
N LEU A 12 -5.42 1.05 5.94
CA LEU A 12 -4.26 1.40 6.76
C LEU A 12 -3.96 2.90 6.69
N ARG A 13 -3.95 3.47 5.47
CA ARG A 13 -3.71 4.90 5.27
C ARG A 13 -4.76 5.77 5.96
N THR A 14 -6.04 5.47 5.77
CA THR A 14 -7.13 6.26 6.36
C THR A 14 -7.19 6.09 7.88
N GLY A 15 -6.92 4.89 8.40
CA GLY A 15 -6.77 4.63 9.83
C GLY A 15 -5.61 5.42 10.47
N ALA A 16 -4.53 5.64 9.71
CA ALA A 16 -3.40 6.48 10.12
C ALA A 16 -3.62 7.99 9.88
N ASN A 17 -4.80 8.42 9.40
CA ASN A 17 -5.10 9.81 9.03
C ASN A 17 -4.12 10.42 8.00
N LEU A 18 -3.62 9.60 7.09
CA LEU A 18 -2.66 10.02 6.06
C LEU A 18 -3.34 10.28 4.71
N THR A 19 -2.81 11.25 3.97
CA THR A 19 -3.12 11.48 2.56
C THR A 19 -2.30 10.54 1.68
N GLN A 20 -2.76 10.30 0.44
CA GLN A 20 -2.00 9.52 -0.54
C GLN A 20 -0.61 10.13 -0.83
N GLN A 21 -0.50 11.47 -0.76
CA GLN A 21 0.77 12.17 -0.96
C GLN A 21 1.74 11.86 0.18
N GLN A 22 1.30 11.90 1.43
CA GLN A 22 2.16 11.62 2.59
C GLN A 22 2.74 10.20 2.57
N VAL A 23 1.94 9.20 2.17
CA VAL A 23 2.46 7.83 2.03
C VAL A 23 3.44 7.74 0.88
N ALA A 24 3.12 8.35 -0.27
CA ALA A 24 4.01 8.35 -1.42
C ALA A 24 5.36 9.02 -1.10
N ASP A 25 5.34 10.15 -0.39
CA ASP A 25 6.55 10.87 0.06
C ASP A 25 7.38 10.01 1.01
N ALA A 26 6.74 9.34 1.97
CA ALA A 26 7.43 8.45 2.92
C ALA A 26 8.11 7.26 2.24
N LEU A 27 7.52 6.74 1.16
CA LEU A 27 8.04 5.63 0.38
C LEU A 27 8.97 6.06 -0.77
N GLY A 28 9.15 7.38 -1.00
CA GLY A 28 9.95 7.89 -2.10
C GLY A 28 9.38 7.56 -3.49
N ILE A 29 8.06 7.36 -3.60
CA ILE A 29 7.37 7.04 -4.85
C ILE A 29 6.46 8.19 -5.30
N SER A 30 5.99 8.14 -6.56
CA SER A 30 5.00 9.11 -7.01
C SER A 30 3.63 8.86 -6.36
N ARG A 31 2.91 9.95 -6.04
CA ARG A 31 1.50 9.85 -5.60
C ARG A 31 0.64 9.07 -6.59
N VAL A 32 0.90 9.22 -7.90
CA VAL A 32 0.16 8.51 -8.95
C VAL A 32 0.35 6.99 -8.83
N ASN A 33 1.57 6.51 -8.56
CA ASN A 33 1.82 5.09 -8.33
C ASN A 33 1.06 4.60 -7.09
N TYR A 34 1.13 5.34 -5.99
CA TYR A 34 0.40 4.99 -4.78
C TYR A 34 -1.13 4.92 -5.00
N THR A 35 -1.71 5.90 -5.70
CA THR A 35 -3.13 5.87 -6.11
C THR A 35 -3.45 4.65 -6.97
N ARG A 36 -2.55 4.25 -7.88
CA ARG A 36 -2.75 3.07 -8.72
C ARG A 36 -2.74 1.77 -7.92
N TYR A 37 -1.93 1.70 -6.87
CA TYR A 37 -1.91 0.58 -5.92
C TYR A 37 -3.22 0.48 -5.15
N GLU A 38 -3.70 1.59 -4.56
CA GLU A 38 -4.99 1.61 -3.85
C GLU A 38 -6.18 1.22 -4.75
N ASN A 39 -6.11 1.55 -6.04
CA ASN A 39 -7.14 1.22 -7.02
C ASN A 39 -6.95 -0.16 -7.67
N ASN A 40 -5.96 -0.95 -7.26
CA ASN A 40 -5.63 -2.26 -7.86
C ASN A 40 -5.40 -2.21 -9.39
N THR A 41 -4.97 -1.06 -9.91
CA THR A 41 -4.72 -0.86 -11.35
C THR A 41 -3.30 -1.25 -11.75
N VAL A 42 -2.37 -1.18 -10.80
CA VAL A 42 -0.98 -1.62 -10.92
C VAL A 42 -0.63 -2.31 -9.62
N ASN A 43 0.15 -3.39 -9.70
CA ASN A 43 0.70 -4.02 -8.51
C ASN A 43 2.04 -3.35 -8.16
N PRO A 44 2.32 -3.11 -6.87
CA PRO A 44 3.66 -2.73 -6.46
C PRO A 44 4.65 -3.86 -6.74
N ASP A 45 5.92 -3.51 -6.95
CA ASP A 45 6.99 -4.50 -6.97
C ASP A 45 7.29 -5.02 -5.55
N PHE A 46 8.18 -6.00 -5.47
CA PHE A 46 8.50 -6.65 -4.20
C PHE A 46 9.08 -5.67 -3.17
N ASP A 47 10.00 -4.80 -3.58
CA ASP A 47 10.61 -3.83 -2.67
C ASP A 47 9.58 -2.81 -2.14
N THR A 48 8.65 -2.36 -2.99
CA THR A 48 7.54 -1.50 -2.58
C THR A 48 6.57 -2.23 -1.64
N LEU A 49 6.31 -3.52 -1.87
CA LEU A 49 5.47 -4.32 -0.96
C LEU A 49 6.08 -4.41 0.44
N VAL A 50 7.39 -4.68 0.53
CA VAL A 50 8.11 -4.70 1.81
C VAL A 50 8.08 -3.31 2.47
N ALA A 51 8.36 -2.25 1.71
CA ALA A 51 8.31 -0.89 2.24
C ALA A 51 6.90 -0.48 2.75
N LEU A 52 5.84 -0.93 2.08
CA LEU A 52 4.46 -0.71 2.54
C LEU A 52 4.17 -1.46 3.84
N ALA A 53 4.61 -2.72 3.95
CA ALA A 53 4.44 -3.53 5.14
C ALA A 53 5.17 -2.90 6.34
N ASP A 54 6.43 -2.50 6.15
CA ASP A 54 7.24 -1.84 7.18
C ASP A 54 6.66 -0.47 7.57
N PHE A 55 6.22 0.33 6.59
CA PHE A 55 5.65 1.66 6.85
C PHE A 55 4.38 1.61 7.70
N PHE A 56 3.52 0.61 7.47
CA PHE A 56 2.28 0.43 8.21
C PHE A 56 2.39 -0.51 9.41
N ASP A 57 3.57 -1.06 9.67
CA ASP A 57 3.82 -2.05 10.74
C ASP A 57 2.88 -3.26 10.67
N VAL A 58 2.78 -3.86 9.47
CA VAL A 58 1.96 -5.05 9.19
C VAL A 58 2.73 -6.11 8.43
N THR A 59 2.22 -7.34 8.40
CA THR A 59 2.79 -8.41 7.58
C THR A 59 2.40 -8.27 6.10
N LEU A 60 3.16 -8.90 5.21
CA LEU A 60 2.72 -9.05 3.82
C LEU A 60 1.42 -9.87 3.73
N ASP A 61 1.23 -10.87 4.58
CA ASP A 61 0.01 -11.67 4.61
C ASP A 61 -1.22 -10.82 4.95
N PHE A 62 -1.10 -9.85 5.87
CA PHE A 62 -2.12 -8.85 6.12
C PHE A 62 -2.44 -8.03 4.87
N LEU A 63 -1.41 -7.51 4.17
CA LEU A 63 -1.63 -6.76 2.92
C LEU A 63 -2.39 -7.58 1.88
N PHE A 64 -2.16 -8.89 1.84
CA PHE A 64 -2.75 -9.83 0.91
C PHE A 64 -4.05 -10.50 1.38
N ASN A 65 -4.63 -10.11 2.53
CA ASN A 65 -5.81 -10.73 3.14
C ASN A 65 -5.63 -12.25 3.38
N ARG A 66 -4.50 -12.63 3.97
CA ARG A 66 -4.15 -14.03 4.27
C ARG A 66 -4.04 -14.35 5.76
N ASP A 67 -4.34 -13.37 6.60
CA ASP A 67 -4.44 -13.50 8.06
C ASP A 67 -5.87 -13.81 8.53
#